data_AF-A0A376KVU5-F1
#
_entry.id   AF-A0A376KVU5-F1
#
_cell.length_a   1.000
_cell.length_b   1.000
_cell.length_c   1.000
_cell.angle_alpha   90.00
_cell.angle_beta   90.00
_cell.angle_gamma   90.00
#
_symmetry.space_group_name_H-M   'P 1'
#
loop_
_entity.id
_entity.type
_entity.pdbx_description
1 polymer ?
#
loop_
_entity_poly.entity_id
_entity_poly.type
_entity_poly.pdbx_seq_one_letter_code
_entity_poly.pdbx_strand_id
1 'polypeptide(L)'
;MRLALPLTLRCDAIGITLKEVIDGCRDRILSPYLIHSRHQKQPKPMSKDNLSDYFAKARDLAGITPPAGKTPPTFHEQRSLSERLYRAQGIDTKTLLGHKVQATTDRYNDTRGQEWVKLVV
;
A
#
# COMPACT_ATOMS: atom_id res chain seq x y z
N MET A 1 13.34 8.56 -3.22
CA MET A 1 12.61 8.40 -4.49
C MET A 1 11.18 8.76 -4.22
N ARG A 2 10.60 9.67 -5.01
CA ARG A 2 9.18 10.02 -4.91
C ARG A 2 8.47 9.33 -6.08
N LEU A 3 7.43 8.56 -5.78
CA LEU A 3 6.66 7.81 -6.77
C LEU A 3 5.29 8.46 -6.93
N ALA A 4 4.96 8.85 -8.16
CA ALA A 4 3.65 9.34 -8.52
C ALA A 4 2.82 8.15 -9.02
N LEU A 5 1.79 7.80 -8.25
CA LEU A 5 0.86 6.74 -8.60
C LEU A 5 -0.32 7.32 -9.39
N PRO A 6 -0.66 6.76 -10.55
CA PRO A 6 -1.86 7.16 -11.29
C PRO A 6 -3.10 6.74 -10.52
N LEU A 7 -4.08 7.65 -10.40
CA LEU A 7 -5.34 7.37 -9.70
C LEU A 7 -6.18 6.29 -10.42
N THR A 8 -5.89 6.02 -11.69
CA THR A 8 -6.47 4.95 -12.50
C THR A 8 -5.89 3.57 -12.21
N LEU A 9 -4.81 3.44 -11.41
CA LEU A 9 -4.25 2.14 -11.02
C LEU A 9 -5.34 1.28 -10.37
N ARG A 10 -5.66 0.14 -10.99
CA ARG A 10 -6.73 -0.77 -10.59
C ARG A 10 -6.19 -2.13 -10.17
N CYS A 11 -6.63 -2.64 -9.03
CA CYS A 11 -6.40 -4.04 -8.66
C CYS A 11 -7.58 -4.88 -9.14
N ASP A 12 -7.37 -5.72 -10.16
CA ASP A 12 -8.47 -6.45 -10.81
C ASP A 12 -9.09 -7.49 -9.89
N ALA A 13 -8.29 -8.09 -9.01
CA ALA A 13 -8.74 -9.12 -8.07
C ALA A 13 -9.79 -8.62 -7.06
N ILE A 14 -9.80 -7.32 -6.75
CA ILE A 14 -10.79 -6.70 -5.85
C ILE A 14 -11.63 -5.62 -6.55
N GLY A 15 -11.40 -5.40 -7.85
CA GLY A 15 -12.22 -4.55 -8.69
C GLY A 15 -12.24 -3.05 -8.33
N ILE A 16 -11.20 -2.52 -7.71
CA ILE A 16 -11.14 -1.12 -7.24
C ILE A 16 -9.92 -0.37 -7.75
N THR A 17 -10.08 0.94 -7.99
CA THR A 17 -9.03 1.88 -8.37
C THR A 17 -8.44 2.62 -7.16
N LEU A 18 -7.21 3.13 -7.30
CA LEU A 18 -6.58 3.98 -6.29
C LEU A 18 -7.43 5.24 -6.00
N LYS A 19 -8.09 5.80 -7.01
CA LYS A 19 -9.03 6.92 -6.84
C LYS A 19 -10.14 6.59 -5.86
N GLU A 20 -10.83 5.46 -6.07
CA GLU A 20 -11.96 5.04 -5.24
C GLU A 20 -11.52 4.76 -3.80
N VAL A 21 -10.32 4.20 -3.60
CA VAL A 21 -9.73 4.02 -2.26
C VAL A 21 -9.49 5.38 -1.59
N ILE A 22 -8.91 6.35 -2.31
CA ILE A 22 -8.65 7.69 -1.77
C ILE A 22 -9.95 8.43 -1.45
N ASP A 23 -10.95 8.32 -2.32
CA ASP A 23 -12.27 8.92 -2.10
C ASP A 23 -12.94 8.29 -0.86
N GLY A 24 -12.83 6.97 -0.69
CA GLY A 24 -13.32 6.26 0.50
C GLY A 24 -12.59 6.61 1.80
N CYS A 25 -11.39 7.19 1.73
CA CYS A 25 -10.70 7.72 2.91
C CYS A 25 -11.30 9.05 3.42
N ARG A 26 -12.14 9.72 2.62
CA ARG A 26 -12.81 10.96 3.04
C ARG A 26 -14.02 10.62 3.90
N ASP A 27 -13.99 11.08 5.14
CA ASP A 27 -15.12 10.95 6.05
C ASP A 27 -15.53 12.32 6.63
N ARG A 28 -16.32 12.33 7.70
CA ARG A 28 -16.82 13.55 8.34
C ARG A 28 -15.75 14.33 9.10
N ILE A 29 -14.53 13.80 9.22
CA ILE A 29 -13.41 14.42 9.92
C ILE A 29 -12.51 15.11 8.90
N LEU A 30 -12.40 16.43 8.97
CA LEU A 30 -11.45 17.17 8.16
C LEU A 30 -10.02 16.84 8.60
N SER A 31 -9.29 16.08 7.79
CA SER A 31 -7.95 15.57 8.12
C SER A 31 -6.97 15.79 6.95
N PRO A 32 -5.73 16.22 7.21
CA PRO A 32 -4.69 16.27 6.18
C PRO A 32 -4.14 14.87 5.82
N TYR A 33 -4.51 13.82 6.57
CA TYR A 33 -4.06 12.45 6.35
C TYR A 33 -5.16 11.60 5.72
N LEU A 34 -4.81 10.78 4.72
CA LEU A 34 -5.73 9.80 4.14
C LEU A 34 -6.25 8.84 5.22
N ILE A 35 -5.33 8.24 5.96
CA ILE A 35 -5.65 7.29 7.03
C ILE A 35 -5.39 7.97 8.38
N HIS A 36 -6.43 8.17 9.17
CA HIS A 36 -6.38 8.92 10.42
C HIS A 36 -7.21 8.27 11.53
N SER A 37 -6.87 8.58 12.79
CA SER A 37 -7.62 8.10 13.96
C SER A 37 -8.90 8.91 14.17
N ARG A 38 -10.02 8.23 14.39
CA ARG A 38 -11.34 8.84 14.64
C ARG A 38 -11.62 9.11 16.13
N HIS A 39 -10.76 8.62 17.02
CA HIS A 39 -10.96 8.70 18.47
C HIS A 39 -10.29 9.91 19.12
N GLN A 40 -9.58 10.73 18.33
CA GLN A 40 -8.88 11.90 18.85
C GLN A 40 -9.64 13.19 18.55
N LYS A 41 -9.57 14.15 19.49
CA LYS A 41 -10.17 15.48 19.31
C LYS A 41 -9.60 16.24 18.10
N GLN A 42 -8.36 15.93 17.72
CA GLN A 42 -7.69 16.47 16.55
C GLN A 42 -7.28 15.32 15.63
N PRO A 43 -7.45 15.45 14.29
CA PRO A 43 -7.04 14.41 13.35
C PRO A 43 -5.55 14.12 13.47
N LYS A 44 -5.22 12.86 13.74
CA LYS A 44 -3.84 12.37 13.76
C LYS A 44 -3.70 11.19 12.80
N PRO A 45 -2.52 11.00 12.18
CA PRO A 45 -2.30 9.84 11.33
C PRO A 45 -2.41 8.58 12.17
N MET A 46 -2.89 7.49 11.56
CA MET A 46 -2.88 6.20 12.25
C MET A 46 -1.44 5.69 12.40
N SER A 47 -1.08 5.18 13.58
CA SER A 47 0.23 4.58 13.81
C SER A 47 0.35 3.24 13.08
N LYS A 48 1.59 2.82 12.79
CA LYS A 48 1.89 1.52 12.18
C LYS A 48 1.45 0.35 13.07
N ASP A 49 1.61 0.51 14.38
CA ASP A 49 1.22 -0.51 15.35
C ASP A 49 -0.30 -0.67 15.35
N ASN A 50 -1.06 0.44 15.39
CA ASN A 50 -2.52 0.38 15.30
C ASN A 50 -2.99 -0.29 14.01
N LEU A 51 -2.39 0.04 12.86
CA LEU A 51 -2.72 -0.62 11.59
C LEU A 51 -2.49 -2.14 11.66
N SER A 52 -1.40 -2.56 12.30
CA SER A 52 -1.05 -3.97 12.46
C SER A 52 -2.01 -4.69 13.41
N ASP A 53 -2.35 -4.06 14.53
CA ASP A 53 -3.25 -4.60 15.54
C ASP A 53 -4.69 -4.73 15.02
N TYR A 54 -5.21 -3.69 14.38
CA TYR A 54 -6.55 -3.72 13.80
C TYR A 54 -6.66 -4.75 12.67
N PHE A 55 -5.60 -4.92 11.87
CA PHE A 55 -5.55 -5.97 10.87
C PHE A 55 -5.54 -7.37 11.48
N ALA A 56 -4.72 -7.61 12.52
CA ALA A 56 -4.71 -8.89 13.23
C ALA A 56 -6.10 -9.21 13.80
N LYS A 57 -6.76 -8.23 14.43
CA LYS A 57 -8.13 -8.36 14.93
C LYS A 57 -9.12 -8.69 13.81
N ALA A 58 -9.03 -8.01 12.66
CA ALA A 58 -9.91 -8.28 11.52
C ALA A 58 -9.69 -9.67 10.91
N ARG A 59 -8.44 -10.11 10.80
CA ARG A 59 -8.07 -11.47 10.37
C ARG A 59 -8.69 -12.52 11.30
N ASP A 60 -8.57 -12.32 12.61
CA ASP A 60 -9.07 -13.28 13.61
C ASP A 60 -10.60 -13.33 13.59
N LEU A 61 -11.28 -12.18 13.45
CA LEU A 61 -12.74 -12.10 13.28
C LEU A 61 -13.24 -12.76 11.99
N ALA A 62 -12.43 -12.74 10.93
CA ALA A 62 -12.73 -13.43 9.68
C ALA A 62 -12.49 -14.95 9.75
N GLY A 63 -12.03 -15.48 10.89
CA GLY A 63 -11.75 -16.91 11.07
C GLY A 63 -10.55 -17.41 10.26
N ILE A 64 -9.64 -16.53 9.84
CA ILE A 64 -8.47 -16.90 9.04
C ILE A 64 -7.39 -17.44 9.96
N THR A 65 -7.28 -18.77 10.02
CA THR A 65 -6.24 -19.46 10.77
C THR A 65 -5.04 -19.80 9.88
N PRO A 66 -3.79 -19.62 10.36
CA PRO A 66 -2.63 -20.10 9.62
C PRO A 66 -2.63 -21.63 9.50
N PRO A 67 -1.97 -22.19 8.47
CA PRO A 67 -1.64 -23.61 8.44
C PRO A 67 -0.89 -24.04 9.70
N ALA A 68 -1.04 -25.32 10.07
CA ALA A 68 -0.37 -25.88 11.25
C ALA A 68 1.14 -25.58 11.23
N GLY A 69 1.64 -25.07 12.36
CA GLY A 69 3.06 -24.71 12.53
C GLY A 69 3.49 -23.40 11.86
N LYS A 70 2.57 -22.61 11.27
CA LYS A 70 2.89 -21.32 10.66
C LYS A 70 2.35 -20.14 11.47
N THR A 71 2.99 -18.99 11.30
CA THR A 71 2.50 -17.73 11.84
C THR A 71 1.34 -17.19 11.00
N PRO A 72 0.37 -16.50 11.62
CA PRO A 72 -0.69 -15.82 10.88
C PRO A 72 -0.13 -14.72 9.95
N PRO A 73 -0.78 -14.44 8.80
CA PRO A 73 -0.41 -13.32 7.97
C PRO A 73 -0.52 -11.99 8.74
N THR A 74 0.43 -11.09 8.49
CA THR A 74 0.49 -9.76 9.12
C THR A 74 0.06 -8.67 8.15
N PHE A 75 -0.12 -7.44 8.65
CA PHE A 75 -0.46 -6.29 7.81
C PHE A 75 0.57 -6.07 6.67
N HIS A 76 1.84 -6.39 6.91
CA HIS A 76 2.91 -6.26 5.91
C HIS A 76 2.73 -7.19 4.72
N GLU A 77 2.11 -8.37 4.91
CA GLU A 77 1.90 -9.36 3.85
C GLU A 77 1.01 -8.85 2.71
N GLN A 78 0.20 -7.80 2.95
CA GLN A 78 -0.55 -7.12 1.89
C GLN A 78 0.36 -6.54 0.80
N ARG A 79 1.60 -6.16 1.14
CA ARG A 79 2.58 -5.66 0.17
C ARG A 79 3.02 -6.76 -0.78
N SER A 80 3.33 -7.95 -0.26
CA SER A 80 3.67 -9.12 -1.07
C SER A 80 2.49 -9.60 -1.92
N LEU A 81 1.27 -9.56 -1.36
CA LEU A 81 0.06 -9.86 -2.12
C LEU A 81 -0.14 -8.88 -3.28
N SER A 82 -0.03 -7.58 -3.01
CA SER A 82 -0.13 -6.50 -4.01
C SER A 82 0.86 -6.71 -5.15
N GLU A 83 2.12 -7.04 -4.84
CA GLU A 83 3.15 -7.37 -5.83
C GLU A 83 2.72 -8.52 -6.76
N ARG A 84 2.24 -9.63 -6.19
CA ARG A 84 1.84 -10.80 -6.99
C ARG A 84 0.65 -10.50 -7.90
N LEU A 85 -0.35 -9.77 -7.39
CA LEU A 85 -1.54 -9.40 -8.14
C LEU A 85 -1.20 -8.45 -9.28
N TYR A 86 -0.49 -7.36 -9.00
CA TYR A 86 -0.13 -6.37 -10.01
C TYR A 86 0.85 -6.92 -11.06
N ARG A 87 1.77 -7.80 -10.66
CA ARG A 87 2.64 -8.49 -11.63
C ARG A 87 1.82 -9.35 -12.60
N ALA A 88 0.83 -10.09 -12.10
CA ALA A 88 -0.04 -10.90 -12.94
C ALA A 88 -0.88 -10.04 -13.92
N GLN A 89 -1.16 -8.79 -13.55
CA GLN A 89 -1.81 -7.78 -14.40
C GLN A 89 -0.84 -7.05 -15.36
N GLY A 90 0.46 -7.38 -15.34
CA GLY A 90 1.46 -6.75 -16.20
C GLY A 90 1.98 -5.38 -15.73
N ILE A 91 1.65 -4.97 -14.50
CA ILE A 91 2.12 -3.70 -13.92
C ILE A 91 3.59 -3.81 -13.50
N ASP A 92 4.37 -2.74 -13.71
CA ASP A 92 5.75 -2.65 -13.24
C ASP A 92 5.81 -2.57 -11.69
N THR A 93 5.87 -3.74 -11.07
CA THR A 93 5.94 -3.86 -9.62
C THR A 93 7.24 -3.34 -9.02
N LYS A 94 8.33 -3.29 -9.80
CA LYS A 94 9.62 -2.76 -9.32
C LYS A 94 9.49 -1.28 -9.04
N THR A 95 8.89 -0.55 -9.99
CA THR A 95 8.57 0.87 -9.84
C THR A 95 7.50 1.08 -8.76
N LEU A 96 6.40 0.31 -8.79
CA LEU A 96 5.30 0.42 -7.82
C LEU A 96 5.76 0.23 -6.36
N LEU A 97 6.62 -0.76 -6.11
CA LEU A 97 7.17 -1.03 -4.77
C LEU A 97 8.35 -0.11 -4.44
N GLY A 98 8.87 0.60 -5.42
CA GLY A 98 9.95 1.55 -5.25
C GLY A 98 11.30 0.90 -4.94
N HIS A 99 11.54 -0.31 -5.47
CA HIS A 99 12.81 -1.00 -5.30
C HIS A 99 13.86 -0.40 -6.24
N LYS A 100 14.92 0.19 -5.65
CA LYS A 100 16.01 0.84 -6.41
C LYS A 100 16.79 -0.12 -7.32
N VAL A 101 16.84 -1.40 -7.01
CA VAL A 101 17.76 -2.35 -7.65
C VAL A 101 17.08 -3.71 -7.80
N GLN A 102 16.80 -4.13 -9.05
CA GLN A 102 16.92 -5.54 -9.41
C GLN A 102 18.40 -5.65 -9.77
N ALA A 103 19.21 -6.40 -9.01
CA ALA A 103 20.69 -6.37 -9.03
C ALA A 103 21.31 -5.77 -10.31
N THR A 104 21.76 -4.51 -10.24
CA THR A 104 22.46 -3.77 -11.32
C THR A 104 21.71 -3.65 -12.65
N THR A 105 21.20 -2.46 -12.94
CA THR A 105 21.18 -1.96 -14.32
C THR A 105 21.39 -0.46 -14.27
N ASP A 106 22.64 -0.12 -14.60
CA ASP A 106 23.17 1.14 -15.11
C ASP A 106 23.16 2.40 -14.22
N ARG A 107 24.38 2.65 -13.70
CA ARG A 107 24.99 3.98 -13.55
C ARG A 107 24.49 4.93 -14.66
N TYR A 108 24.24 6.17 -14.24
CA TYR A 108 23.98 7.41 -14.99
C TYR A 108 22.59 7.98 -14.69
N ASN A 109 22.61 9.23 -14.22
CA ASN A 109 21.51 10.09 -13.75
C ASN A 109 21.09 9.94 -12.28
N ASP A 110 22.05 10.20 -11.38
CA ASP A 110 21.75 10.62 -10.01
C ASP A 110 21.07 11.99 -10.00
N THR A 111 19.74 12.02 -10.04
CA THR A 111 18.92 13.24 -9.91
C THR A 111 18.73 13.67 -8.44
N ARG A 112 19.57 13.19 -7.52
CA ARG A 112 19.55 13.52 -6.07
C ARG A 112 18.14 13.51 -5.45
N GLY A 113 17.25 12.65 -5.95
CA GLY A 113 15.92 12.41 -5.41
C GLY A 113 14.91 13.56 -5.57
N GLN A 114 15.14 14.53 -6.46
CA GLN A 114 14.21 15.65 -6.64
C GLN A 114 13.03 15.33 -7.57
N GLU A 115 13.21 14.43 -8.54
CA GLU A 115 12.19 14.11 -9.54
C GLU A 115 11.24 12.97 -9.14
N TRP A 116 10.00 13.05 -9.65
CA TRP A 116 8.98 12.02 -9.48
C TRP A 116 9.17 10.90 -10.51
N VAL A 117 9.31 9.67 -10.03
CA VAL A 117 9.14 8.48 -10.88
C VAL A 117 7.64 8.27 -11.06
N LYS A 118 7.18 8.11 -12.30
CA LYS A 118 5.76 7.85 -12.60
C LYS A 118 5.58 6.37 -12.89
N LEU A 119 4.58 5.75 -12.27
CA LEU A 119 4.16 4.40 -12.67
C LEU A 119 3.32 4.51 -13.94
N VAL A 120 3.69 3.76 -14.97
CA VAL A 120 2.89 3.60 -16.19
C VAL A 120 1.92 2.45 -15.96
N VAL A 121 0.62 2.70 -16.17
CA VAL A 121 -0.48 1.74 -16.01
C VAL A 121 -1.39 1.77 -17.22
#